data_AF-A0A7Y1UZW9-F1
#
_entry.id   AF-A0A7Y1UZW9-F1
#
_cell.length_a   1.000
_cell.length_b   1.000
_cell.length_c   1.000
_cell.angle_alpha   90.00
_cell.angle_beta   90.00
_cell.angle_gamma   90.00
#
_symmetry.space_group_name_H-M   'P 1'
#
loop_
_entity.id
_entity.type
_entity.pdbx_description
1 polymer ?
#
loop_
_entity_poly.entity_id
_entity_poly.type
_entity_poly.pdbx_seq_one_letter_code
_entity_poly.pdbx_strand_id
1 'polypeptide(L)' 'PGAVLAHFGAKNGFDMIAMSTRGLSGFKRLVIGSIARQVVDSAEVPVLLYPPR' A
#
# COMPACT_ATOMS: atom_id res chain seq x y z
N PRO A 1 -10.19 -0.39 4.43
CA PRO A 1 -9.27 0.77 4.55
C PRO A 1 -8.39 0.99 3.31
N GLY A 2 -7.74 -0.06 2.78
CA GLY A 2 -6.87 0.07 1.60
C GLY A 2 -7.61 0.55 0.33
N ALA A 3 -8.77 -0.06 0.04
CA ALA A 3 -9.60 0.34 -1.10
C ALA A 3 -10.01 1.83 -1.09
N VAL A 4 -10.12 2.45 0.10
CA VAL A 4 -10.44 3.89 0.21
C VAL A 4 -9.28 4.76 -0.29
N LEU A 5 -8.03 4.36 -0.01
CA LEU A 5 -6.85 5.09 -0.48
C LEU A 5 -6.65 4.91 -1.99
N ALA A 6 -6.90 3.70 -2.49
CA ALA A 6 -6.79 3.38 -3.91
C ALA A 6 -7.73 4.25 -4.77
N HIS A 7 -9.02 4.33 -4.40
CA HIS A 7 -9.99 5.16 -5.13
C HIS A 7 -9.79 6.66 -4.91
N PHE A 8 -9.28 7.09 -3.75
CA PHE A 8 -8.98 8.50 -3.49
C PHE A 8 -7.83 9.02 -4.37
N GLY A 9 -6.82 8.19 -4.65
CA GLY A 9 -5.70 8.53 -5.53
C GLY A 9 -6.16 8.95 -6.92
N ALA A 10 -6.89 8.06 -7.60
CA ALA A 10 -7.36 8.29 -8.96
C ALA A 10 -8.36 9.47 -9.05
N LYS A 11 -9.29 9.56 -8.10
CA LYS A 11 -10.35 10.58 -8.14
C LYS A 11 -9.83 12.02 -7.95
N ASN A 12 -8.68 12.19 -7.31
CA ASN A 12 -8.10 13.50 -7.01
C ASN A 12 -6.86 13.84 -7.87
N GLY A 13 -6.57 13.03 -8.89
CA GLY A 13 -5.45 13.29 -9.82
C GLY A 13 -4.06 13.06 -9.23
N PHE A 14 -3.92 12.12 -8.29
CA PHE A 14 -2.60 11.71 -7.80
C PHE A 14 -1.95 10.72 -8.75
N ASP A 15 -0.66 10.92 -9.07
CA ASP A 15 0.06 10.06 -10.00
C ASP A 15 0.61 8.75 -9.37
N MET A 16 0.64 8.65 -8.03
CA MET A 16 1.22 7.49 -7.32
C MET A 16 0.77 7.41 -5.86
N ILE A 17 0.68 6.19 -5.32
CA ILE A 17 0.49 5.92 -3.88
C ILE A 17 1.80 5.41 -3.28
N ALA A 18 2.33 6.09 -2.25
CA ALA A 18 3.52 5.64 -1.52
C ALA A 18 3.12 5.14 -0.12
N MET A 19 3.55 3.93 0.24
CA MET A 19 3.25 3.32 1.53
C MET A 19 4.42 2.53 2.10
N SER A 20 4.64 2.66 3.42
CA SER A 20 5.53 1.76 4.15
C SER A 20 4.74 0.57 4.70
N THR A 21 5.41 -0.57 4.82
CA THR A 21 4.88 -1.67 5.61
C THR A 21 5.30 -1.46 7.07
N ARG A 22 4.34 -1.32 8.00
CA ARG A 22 4.70 -1.22 9.42
C ARG A 22 5.22 -2.57 9.91
N GLY A 23 6.41 -2.55 10.52
CA GLY A 23 6.93 -3.63 11.35
C GLY A 23 6.10 -3.78 12.62
N LEU A 24 4.98 -4.51 12.53
CA LEU A 24 4.33 -5.09 13.69
C LEU A 24 5.13 -6.36 14.04
N SER A 25 6.14 -6.18 14.89
CA SER A 25 6.78 -7.22 15.71
C SER A 25 6.75 -8.66 15.15
N GLY A 26 7.80 -9.05 14.42
CA GLY A 26 8.32 -10.42 14.56
C GLY A 26 7.93 -11.51 13.55
N PHE A 27 7.10 -11.29 12.52
CA PHE A 27 6.81 -12.36 11.55
C PHE A 27 7.09 -12.01 10.09
N LYS A 28 8.18 -12.62 9.60
CA LYS A 28 8.51 -12.92 8.19
C LYS A 28 8.81 -11.72 7.29
N ARG A 29 10.10 -11.63 6.96
CA ARG A 29 10.81 -10.70 6.06
C ARG A 29 10.28 -10.60 4.60
N LEU A 30 9.11 -11.15 4.29
CA LEU A 30 8.54 -11.24 2.94
C LEU A 30 7.01 -11.14 2.87
N VAL A 31 6.30 -10.88 3.98
CA VAL A 31 4.83 -10.83 3.95
C VAL A 31 4.37 -9.41 3.63
N ILE A 32 3.82 -9.20 2.42
CA ILE A 32 3.04 -8.01 2.09
C ILE A 32 1.89 -7.92 3.10
N GLY A 33 1.87 -6.89 3.94
CA GLY A 33 0.84 -6.69 4.95
C GLY A 33 -0.57 -6.66 4.35
N SER A 34 -1.59 -7.07 5.11
CA SER A 34 -2.97 -7.20 4.62
C SER A 34 -3.52 -5.92 3.97
N ILE A 35 -3.15 -4.74 4.49
CA ILE A 35 -3.53 -3.44 3.92
C ILE A 35 -2.74 -3.13 2.64
N ALA A 36 -1.43 -3.41 2.62
CA ALA A 36 -0.62 -3.19 1.43
C ALA A 36 -1.13 -4.03 0.26
N ARG A 37 -1.51 -5.29 0.50
CA ARG A 37 -2.13 -6.14 -0.52
C ARG A 37 -3.45 -5.54 -1.01
N GLN A 38 -4.35 -5.15 -0.10
CA GLN A 38 -5.62 -4.53 -0.50
C GLN A 38 -5.41 -3.28 -1.35
N VAL A 39 -4.42 -2.44 -1.05
CA VAL A 39 -4.11 -1.25 -1.85
C VAL A 39 -3.54 -1.62 -3.22
N VAL A 40 -2.55 -2.51 -3.27
CA VAL A 40 -1.96 -2.96 -4.54
C VAL A 40 -3.02 -3.59 -5.45
N ASP A 41 -3.91 -4.42 -4.90
CA ASP A 41 -4.95 -5.11 -5.67
C ASP A 41 -6.05 -4.16 -6.20
N SER A 42 -6.22 -2.99 -5.60
CA SER A 42 -7.31 -2.05 -5.95
C SER A 42 -6.83 -0.72 -6.53
N ALA A 43 -5.52 -0.44 -6.55
CA ALA A 43 -4.98 0.82 -7.01
C ALA A 43 -5.06 0.97 -8.53
N GLU A 44 -5.58 2.11 -8.98
CA GLU A 44 -5.62 2.51 -10.39
C GLU A 44 -4.35 3.28 -10.82
N VAL A 45 -3.47 3.59 -9.86
CA VAL A 45 -2.20 4.31 -10.07
C VAL A 45 -1.04 3.51 -9.46
N PRO A 46 0.21 3.71 -9.92
CA PRO A 46 1.37 3.00 -9.38
C PRO A 46 1.45 3.04 -7.84
N VAL A 47 1.92 1.95 -7.23
CA VAL A 47 2.11 1.84 -5.78
C VAL A 47 3.57 1.58 -5.45
N LEU A 48 4.19 2.49 -4.69
CA LEU A 48 5.54 2.34 -4.15
C LEU A 48 5.48 1.76 -2.73
N LEU A 49 6.05 0.56 -2.54
CA LEU A 49 6.19 -0.08 -1.24
C LEU A 49 7.60 0.11 -0.68
N TYR A 50 7.69 0.72 0.51
CA TYR A 50 8.96 0.87 1.24
C TYR A 50 9.03 -0.15 2.39
N PRO A 51 9.89 -1.19 2.30
CA PRO A 51 10.11 -2.13 3.40
C PRO A 51 10.94 -1.46 4.52
N PRO A 52 10.64 -1.76 5.80
CA PRO A 52 11.45 -1.29 6.92
C PRO A 52 12.86 -1.91 6.88
N ARG A 53 13.87 -1.14 7.32
CA ARG A 53 15.25 -1.62 7.48
C ARG A 53 15.42 -2.41 8.77
#